data_AF-A0A979FIC8-F1
#
_entry.id   AF-A0A979FIC8-F1
#
_cell.length_a   1.000
_cell.length_b   1.000
_cell.length_c   1.000
_cell.angle_alpha   90.00
_cell.angle_beta   90.00
_cell.angle_gamma   90.00
#
_symmetry.space_group_name_H-M   'P 1'
#
loop_
_entity.id
_entity.type
_entity.pdbx_description
1 polymer ?
#
loop_
_entity_poly.entity_id
_entity_poly.type
_entity_poly.pdbx_seq_one_letter_code
_entity_poly.pdbx_strand_id
1 'polypeptide(L)'
;MRALGLLPEASLADQFHRHETDINHLFGVALSKVAFLPFAIVLDKVSQQLQWAEFHRASFEEGRQFAWRDFSEAAVRRMFSFITELGRAALPPQDLEEYSELLQRMKTHYSTARVCRYEPEPASSSELQNLELPEDFQDYDLETEANKTCLPTLDLEPDVTRIMATSRSSRELRHAWRAWRDAAGAPLRPLYQRFVQLANAAATLN
;
A
#
# COMPACT_ATOMS: atom_id res chain seq x y z
N MET A 1 3.46 -46.52 58.16
CA MET A 1 4.44 -47.18 57.28
C MET A 1 4.33 -46.60 55.88
N ARG A 2 5.37 -45.88 55.43
CA ARG A 2 6.00 -45.96 54.10
C ARG A 2 6.95 -44.76 53.96
N ALA A 3 8.21 -45.06 53.70
CA ALA A 3 9.22 -44.08 53.35
C ALA A 3 9.41 -44.04 51.82
N LEU A 4 9.78 -42.84 51.36
CA LEU A 4 10.68 -42.51 50.25
C LEU A 4 10.35 -43.00 48.83
N GLY A 5 9.93 -42.04 48.00
CA GLY A 5 10.25 -41.98 46.57
C GLY A 5 10.95 -40.65 46.29
N LEU A 6 12.28 -40.69 46.15
CA LEU A 6 13.09 -39.55 45.74
C LEU A 6 12.84 -39.28 44.25
N LEU A 7 12.41 -38.06 43.91
CA LEU A 7 12.49 -37.55 42.53
C LEU A 7 13.96 -37.19 42.25
N PRO A 8 14.51 -37.48 41.05
CA PRO A 8 15.88 -37.11 40.72
C PRO A 8 15.99 -35.57 40.67
N GLU A 9 17.07 -35.03 41.24
CA GLU A 9 17.46 -33.62 41.12
C GLU A 9 17.81 -33.30 39.66
N ALA A 10 16.80 -33.12 38.81
CA ALA A 10 16.97 -32.31 37.61
C ALA A 10 17.13 -30.87 38.09
N SER A 11 18.36 -30.38 38.09
CA SER A 11 18.71 -29.03 38.54
C SER A 11 17.75 -27.99 37.98
N LEU A 12 17.33 -27.02 38.80
CA LEU A 12 16.44 -25.92 38.40
C LEU A 12 16.92 -25.23 37.12
N ALA A 13 18.23 -25.14 36.90
CA ALA A 13 18.84 -24.60 35.68
C ALA A 13 18.43 -25.39 34.41
N ASP A 14 18.30 -26.72 34.50
CA ASP A 14 17.93 -27.59 33.38
C ASP A 14 16.42 -27.52 33.05
N GLN A 15 15.58 -27.19 34.04
CA GLN A 15 14.16 -26.86 33.81
C GLN A 15 13.98 -25.48 33.18
N PHE A 16 14.74 -24.48 33.63
CA PHE A 16 14.71 -23.13 33.05
C PHE A 16 15.21 -23.15 31.59
N HIS A 17 16.25 -23.92 31.27
CA HIS A 17 16.77 -23.98 29.91
C HIS A 17 15.82 -24.66 28.93
N ARG A 18 15.14 -25.76 29.34
CA ARG A 18 14.08 -26.38 28.52
C ARG A 18 12.91 -25.43 28.27
N HIS A 19 12.47 -24.70 29.29
CA HIS A 19 11.41 -23.71 29.15
C HIS A 19 11.80 -22.55 28.22
N GLU A 20 13.04 -22.07 28.28
CA GLU A 20 13.51 -21.00 27.40
C GLU A 20 13.66 -21.47 25.94
N THR A 21 14.15 -22.70 25.71
CA THR A 21 14.18 -23.29 24.37
C THR A 21 12.79 -23.55 23.81
N ASP A 22 11.85 -23.98 24.65
CA ASP A 22 10.45 -24.20 24.25
C ASP A 22 9.76 -22.87 23.98
N ILE A 23 9.98 -21.84 24.80
CA ILE A 23 9.44 -20.49 24.57
C ILE A 23 9.99 -19.93 23.27
N ASN A 24 11.30 -19.96 23.05
CA ASN A 24 11.91 -19.46 21.80
C ASN A 24 11.45 -20.26 20.59
N HIS A 25 11.27 -21.58 20.71
CA HIS A 25 10.73 -22.44 19.65
C HIS A 25 9.26 -22.09 19.36
N LEU A 26 8.42 -21.98 20.39
CA LEU A 26 7.02 -21.57 20.27
C LEU A 26 6.89 -20.15 19.71
N PHE A 27 7.81 -19.24 20.06
CA PHE A 27 7.90 -17.89 19.50
C PHE A 27 8.28 -17.94 18.02
N GLY A 28 9.22 -18.81 17.62
CA GLY A 28 9.57 -19.02 16.21
C GLY A 28 8.45 -19.65 15.39
N VAL A 29 7.70 -20.59 15.97
CA VAL A 29 6.49 -21.17 15.36
C VAL A 29 5.38 -20.13 15.25
N ALA A 30 5.20 -19.28 16.27
CA ALA A 30 4.23 -18.18 16.24
C ALA A 30 4.61 -17.11 15.20
N LEU A 31 5.88 -16.70 15.15
CA LEU A 31 6.39 -15.72 14.18
C LEU A 31 6.30 -16.21 12.75
N SER A 32 6.59 -17.49 12.48
CA SER A 32 6.39 -18.07 11.14
C SER A 32 4.91 -18.06 10.75
N LYS A 33 3.99 -18.44 11.65
CA LYS A 33 2.55 -18.38 11.41
C LYS A 33 2.02 -16.95 11.23
N VAL A 34 2.51 -15.99 12.01
CA VAL A 34 2.19 -14.55 11.86
C VAL A 34 2.76 -13.98 10.57
N ALA A 35 3.89 -14.49 10.08
CA ALA A 35 4.45 -14.16 8.78
C ALA A 35 3.70 -14.81 7.60
N PHE A 36 2.81 -15.79 7.85
CA PHE A 36 1.88 -16.35 6.85
C PHE A 36 0.47 -15.70 6.88
N LEU A 37 0.08 -15.04 7.98
CA LEU A 37 -1.08 -14.16 8.03
C LEU A 37 -1.08 -12.97 7.04
N PRO A 38 0.03 -12.44 6.47
CA PRO A 38 0.00 -11.30 5.54
C PRO A 38 -0.89 -11.53 4.32
N PHE A 39 -1.08 -12.77 3.87
CA PHE A 39 -1.97 -13.06 2.74
C PHE A 39 -3.46 -13.04 3.14
N ALA A 40 -3.82 -13.37 4.39
CA ALA A 40 -5.16 -13.17 4.94
C ALA A 40 -5.40 -11.70 5.37
N ILE A 41 -4.36 -11.01 5.85
CA ILE A 41 -4.33 -9.58 6.23
C ILE A 41 -4.51 -8.67 5.00
N VAL A 42 -4.10 -9.10 3.81
CA VAL A 42 -4.30 -8.35 2.55
C VAL A 42 -5.76 -8.39 2.09
N LEU A 43 -6.47 -9.51 2.29
CA LEU A 43 -7.90 -9.61 1.99
C LEU A 43 -8.77 -8.79 2.97
N ASP A 44 -8.25 -8.49 4.16
CA ASP A 44 -9.00 -7.86 5.25
C ASP A 44 -8.57 -6.40 5.54
N LYS A 45 -7.98 -5.68 4.58
CA LYS A 45 -7.51 -4.31 4.85
C LYS A 45 -8.66 -3.28 4.93
N VAL A 46 -9.76 -3.52 4.21
CA VAL A 46 -11.01 -2.73 4.31
C VAL A 46 -11.77 -3.17 5.56
N SER A 47 -11.98 -4.48 5.70
CA SER A 47 -11.92 -5.28 6.94
C SER A 47 -11.66 -4.52 8.24
N GLN A 48 -10.37 -4.43 8.52
CA GLN A 48 -9.76 -3.78 9.66
C GLN A 48 -10.06 -2.28 9.75
N GLN A 49 -10.20 -1.59 8.61
CA GLN A 49 -10.50 -0.15 8.60
C GLN A 49 -11.91 0.15 9.10
N LEU A 50 -12.89 -0.71 8.79
CA LEU A 50 -14.25 -0.59 9.30
C LEU A 50 -14.29 -0.86 10.80
N GLN A 51 -13.64 -1.95 11.26
CA GLN A 51 -13.53 -2.26 12.69
C GLN A 51 -12.86 -1.13 13.49
N TRP A 52 -11.80 -0.54 12.95
CA TRP A 52 -11.14 0.59 13.56
C TRP A 52 -12.07 1.81 13.64
N ALA A 53 -12.87 2.07 12.60
CA ALA A 53 -13.83 3.16 12.63
C ALA A 53 -14.95 2.93 13.67
N GLU A 54 -15.44 1.70 13.82
CA GLU A 54 -16.39 1.34 14.88
C GLU A 54 -15.81 1.58 16.28
N PHE A 55 -14.58 1.12 16.52
CA PHE A 55 -13.87 1.36 17.78
C PHE A 55 -13.68 2.86 18.07
N HIS A 56 -13.30 3.65 17.06
CA HIS A 56 -13.17 5.11 17.17
C HIS A 56 -14.49 5.78 17.49
N ARG A 57 -15.59 5.34 16.87
CA ARG A 57 -16.94 5.82 17.21
C ARG A 57 -17.31 5.51 18.64
N ALA A 58 -17.15 4.27 19.09
CA ALA A 58 -17.45 3.90 20.47
C ALA A 58 -16.60 4.68 21.48
N SER A 59 -15.31 4.84 21.21
CA SER A 59 -14.40 5.62 22.05
C SER A 59 -14.79 7.11 22.11
N PHE A 60 -15.21 7.68 20.98
CA PHE A 60 -15.73 9.05 20.91
C PHE A 60 -17.01 9.18 21.75
N GLU A 61 -17.95 8.23 21.63
CA GLU A 61 -19.21 8.19 22.37
C GLU A 61 -19.03 8.19 23.89
N GLU A 62 -18.06 7.41 24.37
CA GLU A 62 -17.70 7.38 25.79
C GLU A 62 -16.92 8.62 26.20
N GLY A 63 -15.93 9.02 25.40
CA GLY A 63 -15.06 10.17 25.66
C GLY A 63 -15.83 11.50 25.78
N ARG A 64 -16.89 11.68 24.97
CA ARG A 64 -17.72 12.90 25.01
C ARG A 64 -18.55 13.05 26.28
N GLN A 65 -18.71 12.00 27.07
CA GLN A 65 -19.46 12.05 28.34
C GLN A 65 -18.66 12.75 29.44
N PHE A 66 -17.33 12.82 29.29
CA PHE A 66 -16.45 13.45 30.26
C PHE A 66 -16.25 14.93 29.94
N ALA A 67 -16.30 15.80 30.96
CA ALA A 67 -15.93 17.21 30.86
C ALA A 67 -14.40 17.38 30.79
N TRP A 68 -13.77 16.71 29.82
CA TRP A 68 -12.32 16.53 29.76
C TRP A 68 -11.56 17.84 29.55
N ARG A 69 -12.20 18.89 29.03
CA ARG A 69 -11.60 20.22 28.88
C ARG A 69 -11.20 20.85 30.21
N ASP A 70 -11.88 20.46 31.29
CA ASP A 70 -11.68 20.98 32.65
C ASP A 70 -10.65 20.17 33.45
N PHE A 71 -10.07 19.10 32.88
CA PHE A 71 -9.08 18.29 33.57
C PHE A 71 -7.78 19.06 33.81
N SER A 72 -7.26 18.99 35.04
CA SER A 72 -6.01 19.66 35.42
C SER A 72 -4.81 19.17 34.61
N GLU A 73 -4.73 17.85 34.36
CA GLU A 73 -3.59 17.22 33.70
C GLU A 73 -3.58 17.42 32.18
N ALA A 74 -2.55 18.10 31.68
CA ALA A 74 -2.42 18.38 30.24
C ALA A 74 -2.28 17.11 29.38
N ALA A 75 -1.62 16.07 29.91
CA ALA A 75 -1.48 14.79 29.20
C ALA A 75 -2.83 14.10 29.00
N VAL A 76 -3.68 14.08 30.04
CA VAL A 76 -5.01 13.50 29.98
C VAL A 76 -5.89 14.29 29.01
N ARG A 77 -5.87 15.63 29.06
CA ARG A 77 -6.60 16.47 28.10
C ARG A 77 -6.22 16.21 26.65
N ARG A 78 -4.93 16.03 26.35
CA ARG A 78 -4.46 15.70 24.99
C ARG A 78 -4.94 14.34 24.53
N MET A 79 -4.94 13.35 25.42
CA MET A 79 -5.46 12.02 25.13
C MET A 79 -6.96 12.07 24.82
N PHE A 80 -7.74 12.77 25.64
CA PHE A 80 -9.17 12.97 25.38
C PHE A 80 -9.41 13.74 24.08
N SER A 81 -8.64 14.81 23.81
CA SER A 81 -8.70 15.52 22.52
C SER A 81 -8.53 14.56 21.34
N PHE A 82 -7.53 13.68 21.39
CA PHE A 82 -7.25 12.72 20.32
C PHE A 82 -8.38 11.70 20.10
N ILE A 83 -8.95 11.14 21.17
CA ILE A 83 -10.05 10.16 21.04
C ILE A 83 -11.40 10.80 20.69
N THR A 84 -11.55 12.11 20.94
CA THR A 84 -12.76 12.87 20.57
C THR A 84 -12.69 13.47 19.17
N GLU A 85 -11.66 13.17 18.38
CA GLU A 85 -11.58 13.50 16.96
C GLU A 85 -11.83 12.22 16.13
N LEU A 86 -13.03 12.09 15.54
CA LEU A 86 -13.44 10.90 14.79
C LEU A 86 -12.68 10.75 13.45
N GLY A 87 -12.26 11.86 12.85
CA GLY A 87 -11.68 11.91 11.52
C GLY A 87 -12.63 11.29 10.48
N ARG A 88 -12.15 10.30 9.73
CA ARG A 88 -12.95 9.57 8.72
C ARG A 88 -14.06 8.69 9.32
N ALA A 89 -13.93 8.30 10.59
CA ALA A 89 -14.93 7.46 11.25
C ALA A 89 -16.26 8.21 11.48
N ALA A 90 -16.29 9.53 11.24
CA ALA A 90 -17.51 10.32 11.26
C ALA A 90 -18.46 9.99 10.08
N LEU A 91 -17.93 9.54 8.94
CA LEU A 91 -18.72 9.21 7.74
C LEU A 91 -19.74 8.08 7.99
N PRO A 92 -20.90 8.08 7.31
CA PRO A 92 -21.80 6.92 7.26
C PRO A 92 -21.06 5.65 6.81
N PRO A 93 -21.51 4.44 7.19
CA PRO A 93 -20.81 3.19 6.88
C PRO A 93 -20.61 2.98 5.37
N GLN A 94 -21.59 3.34 4.54
CA GLN A 94 -21.50 3.25 3.08
C GLN A 94 -20.41 4.18 2.51
N ASP A 95 -20.39 5.44 2.94
CA ASP A 95 -19.39 6.44 2.50
C ASP A 95 -17.98 6.07 3.00
N LEU A 96 -17.89 5.49 4.19
CA LEU A 96 -16.63 5.02 4.77
C LEU A 96 -16.05 3.82 4.02
N GLU A 97 -16.90 2.89 3.60
CA GLU A 97 -16.51 1.77 2.74
C GLU A 97 -16.01 2.30 1.39
N GLU A 98 -16.77 3.17 0.73
CA GLU A 98 -16.36 3.81 -0.53
C GLU A 98 -15.02 4.55 -0.39
N TYR A 99 -14.85 5.33 0.68
CA TYR A 99 -13.61 6.02 1.00
C TYR A 99 -12.43 5.05 1.12
N SER A 100 -12.63 3.93 1.84
CA SER A 100 -11.61 2.93 2.09
C SER A 100 -11.20 2.20 0.81
N GLU A 101 -12.17 1.85 -0.03
CA GLU A 101 -11.97 1.26 -1.35
C GLU A 101 -11.25 2.22 -2.30
N LEU A 102 -11.67 3.48 -2.38
CA LEU A 102 -11.00 4.50 -3.19
C LEU A 102 -9.53 4.62 -2.80
N LEU A 103 -9.25 4.69 -1.50
CA LEU A 103 -7.89 4.78 -0.98
C LEU A 103 -7.07 3.54 -1.32
N GLN A 104 -7.62 2.33 -1.27
CA GLN A 104 -6.91 1.13 -1.75
C GLN A 104 -6.69 1.16 -3.25
N ARG A 105 -7.72 1.46 -4.04
CA ARG A 105 -7.63 1.53 -5.51
C ARG A 105 -6.54 2.50 -5.95
N MET A 106 -6.47 3.69 -5.34
CA MET A 106 -5.43 4.66 -5.65
C MET A 106 -4.03 4.17 -5.28
N LYS A 107 -3.85 3.54 -4.11
CA LYS A 107 -2.57 2.97 -3.67
C LYS A 107 -2.09 1.87 -4.60
N THR A 108 -3.00 0.93 -4.92
CA THR A 108 -2.71 -0.18 -5.83
C THR A 108 -2.29 0.35 -7.19
N HIS A 109 -3.09 1.25 -7.78
CA HIS A 109 -2.78 1.84 -9.09
C HIS A 109 -1.41 2.51 -9.14
N TYR A 110 -1.07 3.31 -8.12
CA TYR A 110 0.24 3.96 -8.05
C TYR A 110 1.38 2.95 -7.98
N SER A 111 1.22 1.87 -7.20
CA SER A 111 2.25 0.84 -7.00
C SER A 111 2.42 -0.12 -8.18
N THR A 112 1.37 -0.35 -8.97
CA THR A 112 1.38 -1.31 -10.10
C THR A 112 1.44 -0.63 -11.46
N ALA A 113 1.44 0.70 -11.51
CA ALA A 113 1.58 1.45 -12.75
C ALA A 113 2.92 1.15 -13.43
N ARG A 114 2.86 0.97 -14.75
CA ARG A 114 4.00 0.62 -15.58
C ARG A 114 4.19 1.62 -16.71
N VAL A 115 5.44 1.88 -17.07
CA VAL A 115 5.81 2.90 -18.06
C VAL A 115 6.63 2.29 -19.19
N CYS A 116 6.38 2.73 -20.42
CA CYS A 116 7.16 2.34 -21.58
C CYS A 116 8.60 2.84 -21.50
N ARG A 117 9.58 1.99 -21.83
CA ARG A 117 10.98 2.42 -21.96
C ARG A 117 11.11 3.51 -23.04
N TYR A 118 12.05 4.42 -22.83
CA TYR A 118 12.42 5.40 -23.86
C TYR A 118 13.22 4.72 -24.96
N GLU A 119 12.72 4.80 -26.20
CA GLU A 119 13.48 4.44 -27.39
C GLU A 119 13.95 5.73 -28.07
N PRO A 120 15.26 5.92 -28.26
CA PRO A 120 15.72 7.02 -29.06
C PRO A 120 15.29 6.77 -30.51
N GLU A 121 14.50 7.69 -31.07
CA GLU A 121 14.29 7.76 -32.52
C GLU A 121 15.63 7.57 -33.25
N PRO A 122 15.72 6.67 -34.26
CA PRO A 122 16.96 6.50 -35.00
C PRO A 122 17.44 7.86 -35.50
N ALA A 123 18.73 8.13 -35.33
CA ALA A 123 19.32 9.37 -35.79
C ALA A 123 19.15 9.44 -37.30
N SER A 124 18.20 10.27 -37.75
CA SER A 124 17.73 10.41 -39.13
C SER A 124 16.74 9.32 -39.57
N SER A 125 15.54 9.79 -39.93
CA SER A 125 14.58 9.07 -40.77
C SER A 125 15.09 8.83 -42.20
N SER A 126 16.40 8.95 -42.47
CA SER A 126 16.99 8.84 -43.82
C SER A 126 17.72 7.52 -44.10
N GLU A 127 17.94 6.67 -43.11
CA GLU A 127 18.51 5.32 -43.36
C GLU A 127 17.44 4.24 -43.63
N LEU A 128 16.17 4.52 -43.32
CA LEU A 128 15.03 3.65 -43.68
C LEU A 128 14.37 4.03 -45.02
N GLN A 129 14.93 5.01 -45.74
CA GLN A 129 14.36 5.48 -47.01
C GLN A 129 14.81 4.67 -48.25
N ASN A 130 15.73 3.72 -48.08
CA ASN A 130 16.30 2.94 -49.20
C ASN A 130 16.17 1.41 -49.01
N LEU A 131 15.15 0.93 -48.31
CA LEU A 131 14.80 -0.48 -48.36
C LEU A 131 13.68 -0.64 -49.40
N GLU A 132 14.03 -0.86 -50.67
CA GLU A 132 13.04 -1.27 -51.67
C GLU A 132 12.51 -2.66 -51.33
N LEU A 133 11.33 -2.70 -50.71
CA LEU A 133 10.56 -3.93 -50.53
C LEU A 133 10.03 -4.39 -51.90
N PRO A 134 10.11 -5.70 -52.24
CA PRO A 134 9.50 -6.24 -53.45
C PRO A 134 7.99 -5.97 -53.48
N GLU A 135 7.45 -5.63 -54.65
CA GLU A 135 6.04 -5.24 -54.84
C GLU A 135 5.02 -6.33 -54.46
N ASP A 136 5.48 -7.54 -54.16
CA ASP A 136 4.64 -8.71 -53.90
C ASP A 136 4.11 -8.78 -52.45
N PHE A 137 4.46 -7.82 -51.59
CA PHE A 137 4.14 -7.85 -50.15
C PHE A 137 3.05 -6.84 -49.73
N GLN A 138 2.13 -6.52 -50.65
CA GLN A 138 0.97 -5.64 -50.40
C GLN A 138 -0.27 -6.43 -49.91
N ASP A 139 -0.13 -7.21 -48.84
CA ASP A 139 -1.29 -7.71 -48.08
C ASP A 139 -0.87 -8.15 -46.68
N TYR A 140 -0.24 -7.22 -45.95
CA TYR A 140 -0.06 -7.38 -44.52
C TYR A 140 -0.44 -6.07 -43.86
N ASP A 141 -1.64 -6.04 -43.27
CA ASP A 141 -2.17 -4.93 -42.50
C ASP A 141 -1.31 -4.66 -41.26
N LEU A 142 -0.22 -3.91 -41.45
CA LEU A 142 0.68 -3.41 -40.41
C LEU A 142 0.02 -2.38 -39.48
N GLU A 143 -1.25 -2.05 -39.69
CA GLU A 143 -2.02 -1.16 -38.82
C GLU A 143 -2.82 -1.90 -37.74
N THR A 144 -2.76 -3.24 -37.71
CA THR A 144 -3.54 -4.02 -36.72
C THR A 144 -2.69 -4.74 -35.67
N GLU A 145 -1.36 -4.54 -35.64
CA GLU A 145 -0.51 -4.86 -34.47
C GLU A 145 0.66 -3.87 -34.27
N ALA A 146 0.45 -2.57 -34.49
CA ALA A 146 1.00 -1.55 -33.57
C ALA A 146 0.21 -1.61 -32.23
N ASN A 147 0.02 -2.84 -31.74
CA ASN A 147 -0.71 -3.16 -30.53
C ASN A 147 0.05 -2.47 -29.39
N LYS A 148 -0.69 -1.77 -28.53
CA LYS A 148 -0.24 -0.86 -27.45
C LYS A 148 0.59 -1.52 -26.34
N THR A 149 1.37 -2.52 -26.68
CA THR A 149 2.28 -3.24 -25.80
C THR A 149 3.66 -2.64 -25.94
N CYS A 150 3.89 -1.57 -25.19
CA CYS A 150 5.24 -1.15 -24.88
C CYS A 150 5.94 -2.28 -24.12
N LEU A 151 6.88 -2.95 -24.77
CA LEU A 151 7.74 -3.95 -24.15
C LEU A 151 9.20 -3.56 -24.42
N PRO A 152 10.04 -3.35 -23.39
CA PRO A 152 9.84 -3.65 -21.97
C PRO A 152 9.19 -2.49 -21.16
N THR A 153 8.35 -2.85 -20.20
CA THR A 153 7.77 -1.94 -19.20
C THR A 153 8.69 -1.71 -18.00
N LEU A 154 8.72 -0.50 -17.48
CA LEU A 154 9.46 -0.05 -16.30
C LEU A 154 8.49 0.15 -15.12
N ASP A 155 8.86 -0.36 -13.96
CA ASP A 155 8.16 -0.09 -12.70
C ASP A 155 8.70 1.21 -12.03
N LEU A 156 7.98 1.77 -11.06
CA LEU A 156 8.43 2.97 -10.33
C LEU A 156 9.80 2.74 -9.66
N GLU A 157 9.89 1.63 -8.94
CA GLU A 157 11.08 1.19 -8.22
C GLU A 157 11.47 -0.20 -8.71
N PRO A 158 12.76 -0.43 -9.06
CA PRO A 158 13.86 0.54 -9.05
C PRO A 158 13.96 1.38 -10.34
N ASP A 159 13.21 1.07 -11.40
CA ASP A 159 13.55 1.47 -12.76
C ASP A 159 13.40 2.96 -13.06
N VAL A 160 12.17 3.50 -12.98
CA VAL A 160 11.94 4.93 -13.25
C VAL A 160 12.75 5.79 -12.29
N THR A 161 12.80 5.40 -11.02
CA THR A 161 13.60 6.08 -9.99
C THR A 161 15.08 6.11 -10.35
N ARG A 162 15.65 4.99 -10.81
CA ARG A 162 17.05 4.91 -11.25
C ARG A 162 17.30 5.78 -12.47
N ILE A 163 16.43 5.77 -13.48
CA ILE A 163 16.57 6.60 -14.69
C ILE A 163 16.56 8.08 -14.33
N MET A 164 15.61 8.51 -13.49
CA MET A 164 15.50 9.89 -13.04
C MET A 164 16.70 10.36 -12.21
N ALA A 165 17.38 9.44 -11.51
CA ALA A 165 18.58 9.74 -10.72
C ALA A 165 19.87 9.78 -11.57
N THR A 166 20.07 8.79 -12.46
CA THR A 166 21.36 8.57 -13.13
C THR A 166 21.43 9.13 -14.54
N SER A 167 20.32 9.18 -15.28
CA SER A 167 20.34 9.62 -16.67
C SER A 167 20.73 11.10 -16.78
N ARG A 168 21.41 11.44 -17.87
CA ARG A 168 21.77 12.81 -18.27
C ARG A 168 21.14 13.19 -19.61
N SER A 169 20.40 12.28 -20.23
CA SER A 169 19.70 12.55 -21.47
C SER A 169 18.42 13.32 -21.18
N SER A 170 18.37 14.58 -21.64
CA SER A 170 17.20 15.44 -21.47
C SER A 170 15.93 14.85 -22.11
N ARG A 171 16.07 14.08 -23.20
CA ARG A 171 14.94 13.41 -23.87
C ARG A 171 14.42 12.22 -23.08
N GLU A 172 15.32 11.38 -22.55
CA GLU A 172 14.97 10.22 -21.73
C GLU A 172 14.28 10.63 -20.42
N LEU A 173 14.82 11.64 -19.72
CA LEU A 173 14.23 12.17 -18.48
C LEU A 173 12.83 12.75 -18.70
N ARG A 174 12.63 13.51 -19.78
CA ARG A 174 11.31 14.05 -20.13
C ARG A 174 10.31 12.95 -20.46
N HIS A 175 10.73 11.94 -21.22
CA HIS A 175 9.90 10.78 -21.53
C HIS A 175 9.48 10.04 -20.27
N ALA A 176 10.45 9.63 -19.44
CA ALA A 176 10.19 8.91 -18.20
C ALA A 176 9.23 9.69 -17.28
N TRP A 177 9.45 11.00 -17.11
CA TRP A 177 8.59 11.85 -16.28
C TRP A 177 7.17 11.96 -16.83
N ARG A 178 7.03 12.25 -18.13
CA ARG A 178 5.71 12.41 -18.77
C ARG A 178 4.95 11.08 -18.74
N ALA A 179 5.60 10.01 -19.20
CA ALA A 179 4.98 8.70 -19.28
C ALA A 179 4.58 8.17 -17.90
N TRP A 180 5.36 8.43 -16.83
CA TRP A 180 4.94 8.11 -15.46
C TRP A 180 3.69 8.90 -15.03
N ARG A 181 3.64 10.22 -15.28
CA ARG A 181 2.47 11.04 -14.94
C ARG A 181 1.23 10.64 -15.72
N ASP A 182 1.40 10.23 -16.97
CA ASP A 182 0.30 9.77 -17.82
C ASP A 182 -0.22 8.40 -17.37
N ALA A 183 0.67 7.45 -17.05
CA ALA A 183 0.30 6.10 -16.62
C ALA A 183 -0.24 6.05 -15.18
N ALA A 184 0.48 6.66 -14.22
CA ALA A 184 0.10 6.63 -12.81
C ALA A 184 -0.90 7.74 -12.47
N GLY A 185 -0.73 8.95 -13.01
CA GLY A 185 -1.48 10.13 -12.58
C GLY A 185 -2.82 10.34 -13.26
N ALA A 186 -2.91 10.20 -14.58
CA ALA A 186 -4.16 10.50 -15.31
C ALA A 186 -5.35 9.64 -14.85
N PRO A 187 -5.20 8.32 -14.59
CA PRO A 187 -6.30 7.50 -14.09
C PRO A 187 -6.73 7.83 -12.65
N LEU A 188 -5.84 8.41 -11.83
CA LEU A 188 -6.13 8.77 -10.45
C LEU A 188 -7.00 10.01 -10.32
N ARG A 189 -7.04 10.89 -11.33
CA ARG A 189 -7.76 12.17 -11.26
C ARG A 189 -9.23 12.04 -10.82
N PRO A 190 -10.09 11.22 -11.46
CA PRO A 190 -11.48 11.08 -11.03
C PRO A 190 -11.62 10.43 -9.64
N LEU A 191 -10.76 9.45 -9.31
CA LEU A 191 -10.76 8.79 -8.00
C LEU A 191 -10.41 9.77 -6.89
N TYR A 192 -9.43 10.64 -7.13
CA TYR A 192 -9.00 11.65 -6.17
C TYR A 192 -10.06 12.73 -5.93
N GLN A 193 -10.80 13.13 -6.97
CA GLN A 193 -11.92 14.06 -6.82
C GLN A 193 -12.99 13.50 -5.86
N ARG A 194 -13.38 12.23 -6.05
CA ARG A 194 -14.34 11.57 -5.16
C ARG A 194 -13.80 11.39 -3.74
N PHE A 195 -12.54 11.00 -3.62
CA PHE A 195 -11.84 10.90 -2.34
C PHE A 195 -11.88 12.22 -1.56
N VAL A 196 -11.59 13.34 -2.22
CA VAL A 196 -11.62 14.68 -1.58
C VAL A 196 -13.03 15.06 -1.14
N GLN A 197 -14.07 14.73 -1.92
CA GLN A 197 -15.46 14.98 -1.51
C GLN A 197 -15.80 14.26 -0.20
N LEU A 198 -15.47 12.96 -0.11
CA LEU A 198 -15.70 12.16 1.09
C LEU A 198 -14.83 12.64 2.27
N ALA A 199 -13.56 13.01 2.02
CA ALA A 199 -12.68 13.55 3.04
C ALA A 199 -13.20 14.87 3.62
N ASN A 200 -13.69 15.77 2.76
CA ASN A 200 -14.29 17.03 3.18
C ASN A 200 -15.59 16.80 3.95
N ALA A 201 -16.44 15.86 3.51
CA ALA A 201 -17.64 15.48 4.24
C ALA A 201 -17.30 14.98 5.65
N ALA A 202 -16.28 14.12 5.78
CA ALA A 202 -15.80 13.67 7.08
C ALA A 202 -15.30 14.83 7.96
N ALA A 203 -14.53 15.76 7.37
CA ALA A 203 -14.01 16.92 8.08
C ALA A 203 -15.13 17.83 8.61
N THR A 204 -16.24 17.97 7.89
CA THR A 204 -17.40 18.76 8.35
C THR A 204 -18.23 18.09 9.46
N LEU A 205 -18.06 16.78 9.66
CA LEU A 205 -18.78 16.00 10.67
C LEU A 205 -18.00 15.85 11.99
N ASN A 206 -16.75 16.32 12.04
CA ASN A 206 -15.93 16.41 13.25
C ASN A 206 -16.19 17.73 13.98
#